data_AF-A0A7Z9GVJ3-F1
#
_entry.id   AF-A0A7Z9GVJ3-F1
#
_cell.length_a   1.000
_cell.length_b   1.000
_cell.length_c   1.000
_cell.angle_alpha   90.00
_cell.angle_beta   90.00
_cell.angle_gamma   90.00
#
_symmetry.space_group_name_H-M   'P 1'
#
loop_
_entity.id
_entity.type
_entity.pdbx_description
1 polymer ?
#
loop_
_entity_poly.entity_id
_entity_poly.type
_entity_poly.pdbx_seq_one_letter_code
_entity_poly.pdbx_strand_id
1 'polypeptide(L)'
;MSKQSLFSFLCASALLIPLVSGCSTEPSAKTDKGSSQASSRAKKPRRRQPVIKVPQDAYSDLDAAINAALAAKEQADDKAAQRAEIWLKQQGTSTIPALATILHDTNTELPRRITACRALAALGPPARADLLKAISSDQRLLRIAATERISLIRPTDKQTVERLVQLLDDQDQQWRKIAIQSLRRIGTSARQAIPKLDALANQAGDEIIRAEALKALKVIDPRHTLSDLRNANSN
;
A
#
# COMPACT_ATOMS: atom_id res chain seq x y z
N MET A 1 27.58 42.39 -5.52
CA MET A 1 27.01 43.18 -6.64
C MET A 1 26.66 42.19 -7.75
N SER A 2 25.58 41.43 -7.60
CA SER A 2 24.22 41.71 -8.10
C SER A 2 24.18 41.89 -9.62
N LYS A 3 23.69 40.86 -10.33
CA LYS A 3 23.04 41.01 -11.63
C LYS A 3 21.61 40.51 -11.49
N GLN A 4 20.71 41.48 -11.65
CA GLN A 4 19.26 41.45 -11.60
C GLN A 4 18.72 40.67 -12.82
N SER A 5 17.78 39.75 -12.63
CA SER A 5 16.32 39.96 -12.73
C SER A 5 15.86 40.38 -14.12
N LEU A 6 15.36 39.43 -14.90
CA LEU A 6 14.43 39.63 -16.02
C LEU A 6 13.61 38.35 -16.18
N PHE A 7 12.45 38.25 -15.54
CA PHE A 7 11.30 37.56 -16.12
C PHE A 7 10.02 38.22 -15.63
N SER A 8 9.46 39.01 -16.54
CA SER A 8 8.23 39.76 -16.42
C SER A 8 7.01 38.85 -16.50
N PHE A 9 6.15 39.02 -15.50
CA PHE A 9 4.69 38.91 -15.48
C PHE A 9 3.98 38.89 -16.83
N LEU A 10 3.01 37.96 -16.99
CA LEU A 10 1.68 38.23 -17.58
C LEU A 10 0.79 36.98 -17.50
N CYS A 11 -0.15 36.95 -16.55
CA CYS A 11 -1.42 36.23 -16.68
C CYS A 11 -2.47 36.93 -15.83
N ALA A 12 -3.17 37.86 -16.48
CA ALA A 12 -4.40 38.48 -16.00
C ALA A 12 -5.58 37.60 -16.41
N SER A 13 -6.44 37.23 -15.46
CA SER A 13 -7.88 37.04 -15.68
C SER A 13 -8.57 36.96 -14.32
N ALA A 14 -9.02 38.12 -13.85
CA ALA A 14 -9.82 38.29 -12.65
C ALA A 14 -11.28 37.85 -12.91
N LEU A 15 -11.87 37.25 -11.88
CA LEU A 15 -13.26 36.86 -11.77
C LEU A 15 -14.23 38.05 -11.85
N LEU A 16 -15.37 37.83 -12.50
CA LEU A 16 -16.61 38.58 -12.25
C LEU A 16 -17.80 37.59 -12.34
N ILE A 17 -18.43 37.30 -11.20
CA ILE A 17 -19.76 36.66 -11.11
C ILE A 17 -20.62 37.59 -10.22
N PRO A 18 -21.84 37.95 -10.63
CA PRO A 18 -22.65 38.93 -9.90
C PRO A 18 -23.45 38.30 -8.76
N LEU A 19 -23.54 39.04 -7.65
CA LEU A 19 -24.51 38.85 -6.57
C LEU A 19 -25.83 39.51 -6.96
N VAL A 20 -26.91 38.73 -7.02
CA VAL A 20 -28.29 39.24 -6.99
C VAL A 20 -28.97 38.63 -5.77
N SER A 21 -29.25 39.48 -4.79
CA SER A 21 -30.15 39.22 -3.67
C SER A 21 -31.59 39.43 -4.13
N GLY A 22 -32.50 38.54 -3.71
CA GLY A 22 -33.94 38.70 -3.86
C GLY A 22 -34.70 37.82 -2.87
N CYS A 23 -35.34 38.50 -1.90
CA CYS A 23 -36.44 38.11 -0.99
C CYS A 23 -37.42 37.03 -1.51
N SER A 24 -38.22 36.28 -0.77
CA SER A 24 -38.59 36.17 0.66
C SER A 24 -39.67 35.06 0.79
N THR A 25 -40.05 34.72 2.02
CA THR A 25 -41.29 34.03 2.49
C THR A 25 -41.32 32.50 2.60
N GLU A 26 -41.28 32.03 3.85
CA GLU A 26 -41.88 30.80 4.40
C GLU A 26 -43.41 30.97 4.60
N PRO A 27 -44.20 30.00 5.14
CA PRO A 27 -44.14 28.52 5.11
C PRO A 27 -45.53 27.89 4.75
N SER A 28 -45.59 26.58 4.47
CA SER A 28 -46.78 25.80 4.83
C SER A 28 -46.54 24.30 4.92
N ALA A 29 -47.10 23.70 5.97
CA ALA A 29 -47.03 22.32 6.36
C ALA A 29 -47.79 21.38 5.41
N LYS A 30 -47.33 20.12 5.34
CA LYS A 30 -48.20 18.94 5.37
C LYS A 30 -47.41 17.69 5.76
N THR A 31 -47.97 17.02 6.75
CA THR A 31 -47.68 15.66 7.21
C THR A 31 -47.75 14.64 6.07
N ASP A 32 -46.82 13.69 6.02
CA ASP A 32 -47.19 12.34 5.61
C ASP A 32 -46.34 11.25 6.29
N LYS A 33 -47.03 10.16 6.62
CA LYS A 33 -46.52 8.95 7.26
C LYS A 33 -45.97 8.01 6.19
N GLY A 34 -44.92 7.27 6.54
CA GLY A 34 -44.81 5.88 6.09
C GLY A 34 -43.63 5.52 5.19
N SER A 35 -43.17 4.30 5.42
CA SER A 35 -42.19 3.49 4.67
C SER A 35 -40.70 3.75 4.93
N SER A 36 -40.22 3.01 5.93
CA SER A 36 -38.86 2.47 5.96
C SER A 36 -38.54 1.78 4.62
N GLN A 37 -37.79 2.46 3.76
CA GLN A 37 -37.10 1.84 2.65
C GLN A 37 -35.67 1.54 3.10
N ALA A 38 -35.42 0.25 3.34
CA ALA A 38 -34.07 -0.29 3.43
C ALA A 38 -33.33 0.02 2.12
N SER A 39 -32.52 1.08 2.15
CA SER A 39 -31.59 1.42 1.08
C SER A 39 -30.51 0.35 1.04
N SER A 40 -30.72 -0.66 0.21
CA SER A 40 -29.67 -1.58 -0.23
C SER A 40 -28.64 -0.77 -1.00
N ARG A 41 -27.61 -0.30 -0.29
CA ARG A 41 -26.48 0.41 -0.87
C ARG A 41 -25.69 -0.58 -1.73
N ALA A 42 -26.13 -0.75 -2.97
CA ALA A 42 -25.42 -1.50 -4.00
C ALA A 42 -23.96 -1.00 -4.01
N LYS A 43 -23.01 -1.89 -3.73
CA LYS A 43 -21.58 -1.60 -3.87
C LYS A 43 -21.37 -1.14 -5.30
N LYS A 44 -21.04 0.15 -5.49
CA LYS A 44 -20.65 0.70 -6.79
C LYS A 44 -19.64 -0.27 -7.43
N PRO A 45 -19.84 -0.70 -8.69
CA PRO A 45 -18.89 -1.57 -9.36
C PRO A 45 -17.51 -0.91 -9.32
N ARG A 46 -16.49 -1.66 -8.89
CA ARG A 46 -15.10 -1.18 -8.90
C ARG A 46 -14.79 -0.77 -10.34
N ARG A 47 -14.56 0.53 -10.58
CA ARG A 47 -14.09 1.03 -11.88
C ARG A 47 -12.88 0.19 -12.27
N ARG A 48 -12.98 -0.58 -13.37
CA ARG A 48 -11.84 -1.31 -13.91
C ARG A 48 -10.79 -0.26 -14.26
N GLN A 49 -9.64 -0.30 -13.60
CA GLN A 49 -8.54 0.58 -13.94
C GLN A 49 -8.15 0.32 -15.41
N PRO A 50 -7.87 1.37 -16.20
CA PRO A 50 -7.45 1.20 -17.58
C PRO A 50 -6.15 0.38 -17.62
N VAL A 51 -6.13 -0.67 -18.43
CA VAL A 51 -4.93 -1.49 -18.62
C VAL A 51 -3.92 -0.66 -19.41
N ILE A 52 -2.80 -0.30 -18.77
CA ILE A 52 -1.69 0.37 -19.44
C ILE A 52 -1.01 -0.66 -20.35
N LYS A 53 -1.13 -0.49 -21.67
CA LYS A 53 -0.40 -1.30 -22.64
C LYS A 53 1.02 -0.76 -22.78
N VAL A 54 2.02 -1.62 -22.56
CA VAL A 54 3.43 -1.24 -22.65
C VAL A 54 4.09 -2.07 -23.76
N PRO A 55 4.62 -1.42 -24.82
CA PRO A 55 5.40 -2.08 -25.86
C PRO A 55 6.68 -2.74 -25.30
N GLN A 56 7.16 -3.81 -25.95
CA GLN A 56 8.39 -4.49 -25.52
C GLN A 56 9.64 -3.61 -25.68
N ASP A 57 9.63 -2.70 -26.63
CA ASP A 57 10.70 -1.73 -26.94
C ASP A 57 10.55 -0.39 -26.19
N ALA A 58 9.65 -0.32 -25.19
CA ALA A 58 9.41 0.92 -24.45
C ALA A 58 10.63 1.43 -23.68
N TYR A 59 11.57 0.54 -23.34
CA TYR A 59 12.86 0.85 -22.72
C TYR A 59 13.95 -0.01 -23.36
N SER A 60 15.17 0.53 -23.46
CA SER A 60 16.32 -0.17 -24.06
C SER A 60 16.80 -1.35 -23.21
N ASP A 61 16.77 -1.17 -21.89
CA ASP A 61 17.35 -2.10 -20.92
C ASP A 61 16.73 -1.90 -19.52
N LEU A 62 17.19 -2.73 -18.58
CA LEU A 62 16.77 -2.70 -17.18
C LEU A 62 17.01 -1.34 -16.52
N ASP A 63 18.14 -0.70 -16.81
CA ASP A 63 18.55 0.55 -16.18
C ASP A 63 17.72 1.73 -16.69
N ALA A 64 17.43 1.76 -17.99
CA ALA A 64 16.54 2.74 -18.61
C ALA A 64 15.14 2.68 -17.98
N ALA A 65 14.59 1.48 -17.77
CA ALA A 65 13.29 1.31 -17.13
C ALA A 65 13.31 1.76 -15.65
N ILE A 66 14.37 1.44 -14.90
CA ILE A 66 14.53 1.87 -13.51
C ILE A 66 14.66 3.39 -13.42
N ASN A 67 15.49 4.01 -14.27
CA ASN A 67 15.67 5.46 -14.30
C ASN A 67 14.38 6.18 -14.68
N ALA A 68 13.62 5.64 -15.64
CA ALA A 68 12.31 6.17 -15.98
C ALA A 68 11.32 6.09 -14.80
N ALA A 69 11.32 4.99 -14.04
CA ALA A 69 10.48 4.86 -12.84
C ALA A 69 10.86 5.87 -11.75
N LEU A 70 12.15 6.19 -11.62
CA LEU A 70 12.66 7.20 -10.68
C LEU A 70 12.22 8.61 -11.08
N ALA A 71 12.49 8.99 -12.34
CA ALA A 71 12.10 10.28 -12.88
C ALA A 71 10.57 10.50 -12.82
N ALA A 72 9.79 9.47 -13.11
CA ALA A 72 8.33 9.50 -12.99
C ALA A 72 7.87 9.82 -11.57
N LYS A 73 8.56 9.29 -10.56
CA LYS A 73 8.22 9.54 -9.15
C LYS A 73 8.52 10.97 -8.72
N GLU A 74 9.61 11.56 -9.20
CA GLU A 74 9.93 12.97 -8.97
C GLU A 74 8.89 13.91 -9.59
N GLN A 75 8.36 13.51 -10.75
CA GLN A 75 7.33 14.27 -11.48
C GLN A 75 5.90 13.98 -11.00
N ALA A 76 5.75 13.15 -9.96
CA ALA A 76 4.45 12.64 -9.50
C ALA A 76 3.59 11.99 -10.61
N ASP A 77 4.25 11.41 -11.62
CA ASP A 77 3.61 10.68 -12.71
C ASP A 77 3.48 9.19 -12.36
N ASP A 78 2.39 8.86 -11.67
CA ASP A 78 2.06 7.48 -11.31
C ASP A 78 1.89 6.57 -12.55
N LYS A 79 1.47 7.10 -13.70
CA LYS A 79 1.25 6.30 -14.91
C LYS A 79 2.59 5.91 -15.53
N ALA A 80 3.55 6.83 -15.61
CA ALA A 80 4.89 6.53 -16.08
C ALA A 80 5.62 5.55 -15.15
N ALA A 81 5.46 5.71 -13.82
CA ALA A 81 6.01 4.76 -12.86
C ALA A 81 5.40 3.35 -13.02
N GLN A 82 4.08 3.25 -13.23
CA GLN A 82 3.42 1.97 -13.52
C GLN A 82 3.86 1.38 -14.86
N ARG A 83 4.07 2.21 -15.88
CA ARG A 83 4.55 1.76 -17.21
C ARG A 83 5.89 1.05 -17.09
N ALA A 84 6.83 1.65 -16.36
CA ALA A 84 8.14 1.06 -16.12
C ALA A 84 8.04 -0.27 -15.35
N GLU A 85 7.24 -0.34 -14.28
CA GLU A 85 7.03 -1.59 -13.54
C GLU A 85 6.40 -2.71 -14.40
N ILE A 86 5.41 -2.37 -15.24
CA ILE A 86 4.77 -3.32 -16.13
C ILE A 86 5.79 -3.85 -17.14
N TRP A 87 6.62 -2.98 -17.71
CA TRP A 87 7.68 -3.41 -18.62
C TRP A 87 8.69 -4.33 -17.94
N LEU A 88 9.15 -3.98 -16.73
CA LEU A 88 10.06 -4.83 -15.94
C LEU A 88 9.47 -6.21 -15.70
N LYS A 89 8.17 -6.28 -15.40
CA LYS A 89 7.46 -7.54 -15.25
C LYS A 89 7.41 -8.34 -16.55
N GLN A 90 7.26 -7.70 -17.71
CA GLN A 90 7.24 -8.35 -19.03
C GLN A 90 8.57 -9.01 -19.39
N GLN A 91 9.70 -8.52 -18.86
CA GLN A 91 11.01 -9.13 -19.07
C GLN A 91 11.13 -10.52 -18.40
N GLY A 92 10.26 -10.79 -17.42
CA GLY A 92 10.17 -12.11 -16.79
C GLY A 92 11.23 -12.37 -15.73
N THR A 93 11.27 -13.62 -15.25
CA THR A 93 12.05 -14.05 -14.08
C THR A 93 13.56 -14.05 -14.30
N SER A 94 14.04 -14.00 -15.55
CA SER A 94 15.46 -13.87 -15.89
C SER A 94 16.08 -12.57 -15.37
N THR A 95 15.27 -11.55 -15.08
CA THR A 95 15.73 -10.26 -14.53
C THR A 95 15.93 -10.28 -13.01
N ILE A 96 15.47 -11.33 -12.31
CA ILE A 96 15.54 -11.41 -10.84
C ILE A 96 16.98 -11.26 -10.32
N PRO A 97 18.01 -11.95 -10.86
CA PRO A 97 19.38 -11.80 -10.37
C PRO A 97 19.89 -10.36 -10.48
N ALA A 98 19.62 -9.68 -11.60
CA ALA A 98 20.05 -8.30 -11.80
C ALA A 98 19.34 -7.33 -10.84
N LEU A 99 18.02 -7.47 -10.67
CA LEU A 99 17.24 -6.68 -9.71
C LEU A 99 17.63 -6.96 -8.26
N ALA A 100 17.98 -8.21 -7.93
CA ALA A 100 18.46 -8.60 -6.60
C ALA A 100 19.80 -7.96 -6.28
N THR A 101 20.74 -7.92 -7.24
CA THR A 101 22.01 -7.20 -7.09
C THR A 101 21.76 -5.72 -6.74
N ILE A 102 20.86 -5.05 -7.47
CA ILE A 102 20.49 -3.65 -7.21
C ILE A 102 19.85 -3.50 -5.81
N LEU A 103 18.96 -4.41 -5.43
CA LEU A 103 18.27 -4.37 -4.13
C LEU A 103 19.25 -4.49 -2.94
N HIS A 104 20.24 -5.39 -3.04
CA HIS A 104 21.14 -5.73 -1.95
C HIS A 104 22.43 -4.91 -1.92
N ASP A 105 22.75 -4.17 -2.99
CA ASP A 105 23.90 -3.28 -3.01
C ASP A 105 23.67 -2.05 -2.11
N THR A 106 24.50 -1.92 -1.08
CA THR A 106 24.44 -0.81 -0.12
C THR A 106 24.97 0.50 -0.68
N ASN A 107 25.76 0.46 -1.76
CA ASN A 107 26.28 1.65 -2.45
C ASN A 107 25.28 2.21 -3.47
N THR A 108 24.24 1.44 -3.82
CA THR A 108 23.18 1.92 -4.69
C THR A 108 22.24 2.86 -3.94
N GLU A 109 21.89 3.97 -4.60
CA GLU A 109 20.94 4.96 -4.09
C GLU A 109 19.61 4.34 -3.64
N LEU A 110 19.14 4.72 -2.44
CA LEU A 110 17.95 4.14 -1.83
C LEU A 110 16.70 4.17 -2.74
N PRO A 111 16.38 5.26 -3.48
CA PRO A 111 15.27 5.26 -4.43
C PRO A 111 15.38 4.15 -5.48
N ARG A 112 16.60 3.90 -5.99
CA ARG A 112 16.88 2.85 -6.98
C ARG A 112 16.65 1.46 -6.39
N ARG A 113 17.11 1.23 -5.14
CA ARG A 113 16.85 -0.02 -4.40
C ARG A 113 15.35 -0.26 -4.16
N ILE A 114 14.60 0.79 -3.82
CA ILE A 114 13.14 0.72 -3.65
C ILE A 114 12.46 0.37 -4.98
N THR A 115 12.88 0.96 -6.10
CA THR A 115 12.36 0.61 -7.44
C THR A 115 12.63 -0.86 -7.76
N ALA A 116 13.84 -1.36 -7.50
CA ALA A 116 14.16 -2.78 -7.67
C ALA A 116 13.28 -3.69 -6.79
N CYS A 117 13.07 -3.33 -5.53
CA CYS A 117 12.15 -4.02 -4.62
C CYS A 117 10.72 -4.09 -5.18
N ARG A 118 10.21 -3.00 -5.75
CA ARG A 118 8.87 -2.95 -6.36
C ARG A 118 8.78 -3.86 -7.59
N ALA A 119 9.79 -3.82 -8.45
CA ALA A 119 9.88 -4.66 -9.65
C ALA A 119 9.93 -6.15 -9.29
N LEU A 120 10.76 -6.53 -8.32
CA LEU A 120 10.85 -7.90 -7.79
C LEU A 120 9.48 -8.41 -7.31
N ALA A 121 8.73 -7.60 -6.57
CA ALA A 121 7.39 -8.01 -6.15
C ALA A 121 6.39 -8.13 -7.32
N ALA A 122 6.54 -7.34 -8.38
CA ALA A 122 5.72 -7.49 -9.59
C ALA A 122 5.99 -8.81 -10.34
N LEU A 123 7.21 -9.36 -10.20
CA LEU A 123 7.60 -10.68 -10.74
C LEU A 123 7.07 -11.85 -9.90
N GLY A 124 6.65 -11.61 -8.66
CA GLY A 124 5.88 -12.57 -7.85
C GLY A 124 6.72 -13.57 -7.05
N PRO A 125 6.21 -14.80 -6.81
CA PRO A 125 6.83 -15.78 -5.92
C PRO A 125 8.31 -16.10 -6.16
N PRO A 126 8.83 -16.12 -7.41
CA PRO A 126 10.27 -16.36 -7.64
C PRO A 126 11.20 -15.33 -6.99
N ALA A 127 10.76 -14.09 -6.80
CA ALA A 127 11.56 -13.02 -6.19
C ALA A 127 11.47 -12.99 -4.64
N ARG A 128 10.77 -13.96 -4.04
CA ARG A 128 10.45 -13.94 -2.61
C ARG A 128 11.68 -13.94 -1.70
N ALA A 129 12.70 -14.74 -2.03
CA ALA A 129 13.90 -14.86 -1.20
C ALA A 129 14.60 -13.51 -1.05
N ASP A 130 14.71 -12.75 -2.13
CA ASP A 130 15.32 -11.42 -2.13
C ASP A 130 14.48 -10.40 -1.36
N LEU A 131 13.16 -10.44 -1.54
CA LEU A 131 12.24 -9.59 -0.76
C LEU A 131 12.32 -9.91 0.74
N LEU A 132 12.43 -11.19 1.11
CA LEU A 132 12.55 -11.64 2.50
C LEU A 132 13.88 -11.20 3.13
N LYS A 133 14.96 -11.13 2.36
CA LYS A 133 16.20 -10.52 2.84
C LYS A 133 16.03 -9.01 3.07
N ALA A 134 15.32 -8.31 2.19
CA ALA A 134 15.11 -6.87 2.30
C ALA A 134 14.18 -6.43 3.44
N ILE A 135 13.28 -7.28 3.95
CA ILE A 135 12.49 -6.95 5.16
C ILE A 135 13.33 -6.92 6.44
N SER A 136 14.61 -7.27 6.37
CA SER A 136 15.57 -7.12 7.47
C SER A 136 16.60 -6.01 7.21
N SER A 137 16.36 -5.13 6.24
CA SER A 137 17.24 -4.00 5.93
C SER A 137 17.34 -3.00 7.09
N ASP A 138 18.55 -2.49 7.35
CA ASP A 138 18.80 -1.40 8.30
C ASP A 138 18.22 -0.07 7.82
N GLN A 139 18.12 0.12 6.50
CA GLN A 139 17.46 1.28 5.92
C GLN A 139 15.95 1.17 6.11
N ARG A 140 15.41 1.97 7.04
CA ARG A 140 13.99 1.97 7.45
C ARG A 140 13.02 2.00 6.26
N LEU A 141 13.24 2.92 5.31
CA LEU A 141 12.36 3.07 4.15
C LEU A 141 12.37 1.85 3.23
N LEU A 142 13.54 1.25 3.00
CA LEU A 142 13.65 0.02 2.21
C LEU A 142 12.95 -1.14 2.92
N ARG A 143 13.12 -1.25 4.25
CA ARG A 143 12.46 -2.27 5.07
C ARG A 143 10.93 -2.16 4.98
N ILE A 144 10.38 -0.94 5.02
CA ILE A 144 8.94 -0.70 4.89
C ILE A 144 8.48 -1.14 3.51
N ALA A 145 9.16 -0.66 2.46
CA ALA A 145 8.86 -1.01 1.08
C ALA A 145 8.87 -2.53 0.88
N ALA A 146 9.91 -3.22 1.33
CA ALA A 146 10.03 -4.67 1.21
C ALA A 146 8.89 -5.40 1.94
N THR A 147 8.50 -4.95 3.15
CA THR A 147 7.43 -5.57 3.94
C THR A 147 6.06 -5.41 3.28
N GLU A 148 5.78 -4.22 2.74
CA GLU A 148 4.56 -3.99 1.97
C GLU A 148 4.53 -4.80 0.67
N ARG A 149 5.68 -4.94 0.01
CA ARG A 149 5.80 -5.60 -1.29
C ARG A 149 5.76 -7.12 -1.18
N ILE A 150 6.42 -7.70 -0.18
CA ILE A 150 6.36 -9.14 0.07
C ILE A 150 4.94 -9.60 0.43
N SER A 151 4.15 -8.78 1.12
CA SER A 151 2.75 -9.15 1.39
C SER A 151 1.84 -9.11 0.16
N LEU A 152 2.19 -8.34 -0.88
CA LEU A 152 1.46 -8.31 -2.16
C LEU A 152 1.67 -9.59 -2.98
N ILE A 153 2.82 -10.26 -2.85
CA ILE A 153 3.05 -11.56 -3.50
C ILE A 153 2.36 -12.72 -2.75
N ARG A 154 1.73 -12.45 -1.60
CA ARG A 154 0.96 -13.39 -0.76
C ARG A 154 1.71 -14.72 -0.52
N PRO A 155 2.88 -14.65 0.13
CA PRO A 155 3.71 -15.83 0.39
C PRO A 155 2.94 -16.89 1.18
N THR A 156 3.23 -18.15 0.87
CA THR A 156 2.67 -19.32 1.56
C THR A 156 3.72 -20.09 2.37
N ASP A 157 5.00 -19.69 2.28
CA ASP A 157 6.06 -20.31 3.05
C ASP A 157 6.05 -19.84 4.50
N LYS A 158 6.42 -20.79 5.37
CA LYS A 158 6.45 -20.58 6.81
C LYS A 158 7.42 -19.47 7.23
N GLN A 159 8.61 -19.44 6.61
CA GLN A 159 9.70 -18.52 6.98
C GLN A 159 9.29 -17.04 6.84
N THR A 160 8.65 -16.69 5.72
CA THR A 160 8.19 -15.31 5.49
C THR A 160 7.11 -14.91 6.49
N VAL A 161 6.16 -15.81 6.75
CA VAL A 161 5.10 -15.54 7.73
C VAL A 161 5.68 -15.45 9.15
N GLU A 162 6.64 -16.29 9.52
CA GLU A 162 7.30 -16.26 10.84
C GLU A 162 8.00 -14.92 11.05
N ARG A 163 8.69 -14.42 10.01
CA ARG A 163 9.35 -13.11 10.07
C ARG A 163 8.35 -11.96 10.26
N LEU A 164 7.20 -12.00 9.60
CA LEU A 164 6.14 -11.01 9.81
C LEU A 164 5.49 -11.13 11.21
N VAL A 165 5.38 -12.34 11.76
CA VAL A 165 4.89 -12.59 13.13
C VAL A 165 5.87 -12.05 14.18
N GLN A 166 7.17 -12.05 13.92
CA GLN A 166 8.15 -11.40 14.80
C GLN A 166 7.96 -9.88 14.85
N LEU A 167 7.63 -9.24 13.71
CA LEU A 167 7.38 -7.79 13.65
C LEU A 167 6.12 -7.35 14.43
N LEU A 168 5.28 -8.27 14.88
CA LEU A 168 4.16 -7.97 15.79
C LEU A 168 4.63 -7.56 17.19
N ASP A 169 5.86 -7.92 17.59
CA ASP A 169 6.44 -7.57 18.89
C ASP A 169 7.34 -6.33 18.82
N ASP A 170 7.42 -5.67 17.67
CA ASP A 170 8.28 -4.50 17.50
C ASP A 170 7.84 -3.36 18.42
N GLN A 171 8.81 -2.66 19.02
CA GLN A 171 8.56 -1.56 19.95
C GLN A 171 7.85 -0.39 19.26
N ASP A 172 8.17 -0.16 17.98
CA ASP A 172 7.53 0.88 17.19
C ASP A 172 6.18 0.39 16.64
N GLN A 173 5.13 1.10 17.05
CA GLN A 173 3.75 0.83 16.68
C GLN A 173 3.53 0.78 15.15
N GLN A 174 4.31 1.53 14.36
CA GLN A 174 4.22 1.48 12.91
C GLN A 174 4.59 0.10 12.38
N TRP A 175 5.60 -0.56 12.96
CA TRP A 175 6.00 -1.91 12.54
C TRP A 175 4.97 -2.95 12.91
N ARG A 176 4.38 -2.87 14.11
CA ARG A 176 3.25 -3.71 14.50
C ARG A 176 2.09 -3.55 13.51
N LYS A 177 1.73 -2.32 13.17
CA LYS A 177 0.65 -2.02 12.21
C LYS A 177 0.95 -2.59 10.81
N ILE A 178 2.16 -2.38 10.29
CA ILE A 178 2.60 -2.89 8.98
C ILE A 178 2.54 -4.43 8.98
N ALA A 179 2.99 -5.07 10.05
CA ALA A 179 2.96 -6.53 10.20
C ALA A 179 1.52 -7.06 10.19
N ILE A 180 0.62 -6.48 10.99
CA ILE A 180 -0.81 -6.83 11.02
C ILE A 180 -1.44 -6.71 9.63
N GLN A 181 -1.20 -5.60 8.94
CA GLN A 181 -1.74 -5.37 7.60
C GLN A 181 -1.19 -6.35 6.56
N SER A 182 0.10 -6.69 6.67
CA SER A 182 0.78 -7.65 5.81
C SER A 182 0.23 -9.07 6.01
N LEU A 183 0.09 -9.52 7.26
CA LEU A 183 -0.49 -10.81 7.62
C LEU A 183 -1.96 -10.92 7.18
N ARG A 184 -2.75 -9.84 7.36
CA ARG A 184 -4.12 -9.77 6.84
C ARG A 184 -4.18 -9.93 5.32
N ARG A 185 -3.23 -9.31 4.59
CA ARG A 185 -3.16 -9.38 3.12
C ARG A 185 -2.79 -10.78 2.63
N ILE A 186 -1.92 -11.48 3.36
CA ILE A 186 -1.59 -12.88 3.10
C ILE A 186 -2.85 -13.74 3.24
N GLY A 187 -3.58 -13.58 4.35
CA GLY A 187 -4.84 -14.26 4.64
C GLY A 187 -4.64 -15.60 5.34
N THR A 188 -5.38 -16.63 4.96
CA THR A 188 -5.43 -17.92 5.68
C THR A 188 -4.08 -18.63 5.83
N SER A 189 -3.11 -18.38 4.95
CA SER A 189 -1.74 -18.91 5.11
C SER A 189 -1.00 -18.32 6.31
N ALA A 190 -1.51 -17.22 6.89
CA ALA A 190 -0.95 -16.58 8.08
C ALA A 190 -1.54 -17.09 9.41
N ARG A 191 -2.18 -18.28 9.43
CA ARG A 191 -2.82 -18.85 10.64
C ARG A 191 -1.92 -18.92 11.87
N GLN A 192 -0.61 -19.12 11.69
CA GLN A 192 0.34 -19.11 12.81
C GLN A 192 0.45 -17.76 13.54
N ALA A 193 -0.08 -16.67 12.96
CA ALA A 193 -0.12 -15.36 13.59
C ALA A 193 -1.27 -15.20 14.60
N ILE A 194 -2.26 -16.11 14.61
CA ILE A 194 -3.48 -15.99 15.43
C ILE A 194 -3.17 -15.70 16.91
N PRO A 195 -2.31 -16.48 17.61
CA PRO A 195 -2.07 -16.24 19.03
C PRO A 195 -1.55 -14.84 19.35
N LYS A 196 -0.68 -14.29 18.50
CA LYS A 196 -0.15 -12.93 18.68
C LYS A 196 -1.17 -11.85 18.32
N LEU A 197 -1.95 -12.08 17.27
CA LEU A 197 -3.01 -11.15 16.88
C LEU A 197 -4.11 -11.09 17.94
N ASP A 198 -4.40 -12.21 18.62
CA ASP A 198 -5.32 -12.24 19.77
C ASP A 198 -4.80 -11.41 20.94
N ALA A 199 -3.54 -11.60 21.31
CA ALA A 199 -2.90 -10.79 22.35
C ALA A 199 -2.97 -9.28 22.02
N LEU A 200 -2.67 -8.89 20.78
CA LEU A 200 -2.75 -7.50 20.33
C LEU A 200 -4.19 -6.96 20.26
N ALA A 201 -5.18 -7.80 19.97
CA ALA A 201 -6.60 -7.42 19.97
C ALA A 201 -7.12 -7.12 21.39
N ASN A 202 -6.55 -7.79 22.39
CA ASN A 202 -6.92 -7.67 23.81
C ASN A 202 -6.05 -6.69 24.60
N GLN A 203 -4.90 -6.28 24.08
CA GLN A 203 -3.98 -5.36 24.75
C GLN A 203 -4.65 -3.99 25.02
N ALA A 204 -4.49 -3.47 26.23
CA ALA A 204 -4.96 -2.13 26.59
C ALA A 204 -4.09 -1.01 25.98
N GLY A 205 -4.72 0.13 25.67
CA GLY A 205 -4.02 1.39 25.37
C GLY A 205 -3.78 1.70 23.89
N ASP A 206 -4.00 0.77 22.95
CA ASP A 206 -3.79 1.01 21.52
C ASP A 206 -4.97 0.56 20.64
N GLU A 207 -6.00 1.41 20.59
CA GLU A 207 -7.23 1.15 19.83
C GLU A 207 -7.00 0.90 18.34
N ILE A 208 -5.97 1.53 17.75
CA ILE A 208 -5.65 1.35 16.33
C ILE A 208 -5.11 -0.06 16.09
N ILE A 209 -4.15 -0.50 16.90
CA ILE A 209 -3.58 -1.85 16.80
C ILE A 209 -4.64 -2.90 17.08
N ARG A 210 -5.47 -2.72 18.11
CA ARG A 210 -6.58 -3.63 18.41
C ARG A 210 -7.52 -3.77 17.23
N ALA A 211 -7.99 -2.65 16.66
CA ALA A 211 -8.91 -2.66 15.53
C ALA A 211 -8.29 -3.30 14.28
N GLU A 212 -7.01 -3.08 14.00
CA GLU A 212 -6.33 -3.73 12.88
C GLU A 212 -6.12 -5.23 13.12
N ALA A 213 -5.80 -5.64 14.34
CA ALA A 213 -5.63 -7.04 14.72
C ALA A 213 -6.94 -7.83 14.55
N LEU A 214 -8.06 -7.28 15.04
CA LEU A 214 -9.40 -7.85 14.83
C LEU A 214 -9.76 -8.01 13.35
N LYS A 215 -9.45 -7.00 12.52
CA LYS A 215 -9.63 -7.10 11.06
C LYS A 215 -8.74 -8.18 10.45
N ALA A 216 -7.52 -8.35 10.94
CA ALA A 216 -6.61 -9.39 10.47
C ALA A 216 -7.13 -10.79 10.83
N LEU A 217 -7.51 -11.00 12.09
CA LEU A 217 -8.09 -12.26 12.59
C LEU A 217 -9.28 -12.71 11.73
N LYS A 218 -10.23 -11.80 11.46
CA LYS A 218 -11.40 -12.12 10.61
C LYS A 218 -11.05 -12.59 9.20
N VAL A 219 -9.90 -12.16 8.65
CA VAL A 219 -9.45 -12.57 7.30
C VAL A 219 -8.63 -13.86 7.34
N ILE A 220 -7.78 -14.00 8.36
CA ILE A 220 -6.90 -15.16 8.54
C ILE A 220 -7.70 -16.38 9.00
N ASP A 221 -8.67 -16.18 9.87
CA ASP A 221 -9.63 -17.19 10.28
C ASP A 221 -11.05 -16.60 10.36
N PRO A 222 -11.86 -16.77 9.31
CA PRO A 222 -13.25 -16.28 9.29
C PRO A 222 -14.16 -16.87 10.37
N ARG A 223 -13.74 -17.98 11.00
CA ARG A 223 -14.46 -18.60 12.12
C ARG A 223 -14.02 -18.05 13.49
N HIS A 224 -12.99 -17.21 13.53
CA HIS A 224 -12.52 -16.61 14.78
C HIS A 224 -13.59 -15.76 15.42
N THR A 225 -13.99 -16.12 16.63
CA THR A 225 -15.12 -15.54 17.34
C THR A 225 -14.68 -14.54 18.42
N LEU A 226 -15.62 -13.71 18.87
CA LEU A 226 -15.40 -12.85 20.04
C LEU A 226 -15.21 -13.65 21.34
N SER A 227 -15.74 -14.88 21.40
CA SER A 227 -15.48 -15.81 22.51
C SER A 227 -14.03 -16.26 22.55
N ASP A 228 -13.41 -16.50 21.39
CA ASP A 228 -11.99 -16.89 21.32
C ASP A 228 -11.09 -15.78 21.89
N LEU A 229 -11.44 -14.52 21.64
CA LEU A 229 -10.75 -13.35 22.22
C LEU A 229 -10.91 -13.26 23.74
N ARG A 230 -12.11 -13.54 24.28
CA ARG A 230 -12.36 -13.48 25.72
C ARG A 230 -11.63 -14.57 26.49
N ASN A 231 -11.56 -15.78 25.95
CA ASN A 231 -10.91 -16.91 26.58
C ASN A 231 -9.38 -16.73 26.66
N ALA A 232 -8.78 -16.02 25.70
CA ALA A 232 -7.34 -15.70 25.72
C ALA A 232 -6.91 -14.80 26.90
N ASN A 233 -7.82 -14.09 27.56
CA ASN A 233 -7.55 -13.27 28.75
C ASN A 233 -7.74 -14.02 30.08
N SER A 234 -8.14 -15.30 30.04
CA SER A 234 -8.52 -16.09 31.23
C SER A 234 -7.41 -17.04 31.72
N ASN A 235 -6.28 -17.09 31.02
CA ASN A 235 -5.08 -17.88 31.33
C ASN A 235 -3.87 -16.95 31.48
#